data_AF-A0A3M1PIZ9-F1
#
_entry.id   AF-A0A3M1PIZ9-F1
#
_cell.length_a   1.000
_cell.length_b   1.000
_cell.length_c   1.000
_cell.angle_alpha   90.00
_cell.angle_beta   90.00
_cell.angle_gamma   90.00
#
_symmetry.space_group_name_H-M   'P 1'
#
loop_
_entity.id
_entity.type
_entity.pdbx_description
1 polymer ?
#
loop_
_entity_poly.entity_id
_entity_poly.type
_entity_poly.pdbx_seq_one_letter_code
_entity_poly.pdbx_strand_id
1 'polypeptide(L)'
;MGDPAGVGPEIALKAVANPRIHEVCRPLLIGDAGVMETARGFAAADVRIRPVADVGAARFQTGTLDVLDLQNVDLKTLRLGQISAAAGDAA
;
A
#
# COMPACT_ATOMS: atom_id res chain seq x y z
N MET A 1 -5.21 3.30 -1.28
CA MET A 1 -3.87 3.83 -1.59
C MET A 1 -3.92 5.32 -1.92
N GLY A 2 -4.91 5.74 -2.72
CA GLY A 2 -4.93 7.06 -3.31
C GLY A 2 -3.91 7.11 -4.46
N ASP A 3 -3.46 8.32 -4.79
CA ASP A 3 -2.44 8.53 -5.82
C ASP A 3 -1.15 7.72 -5.53
N PRO A 4 -0.76 6.76 -6.40
CA PRO A 4 0.45 5.97 -6.27
C PRO A 4 1.75 6.80 -6.31
N ALA A 5 1.72 7.99 -6.93
CA ALA A 5 2.85 8.91 -7.02
C ALA A 5 2.88 9.94 -5.87
N GLY A 6 1.85 9.97 -5.03
CA GLY A 6 1.77 10.79 -3.82
C GLY A 6 2.37 10.12 -2.58
N VAL A 7 2.14 10.73 -1.41
CA VAL A 7 2.65 10.23 -0.11
C VAL A 7 1.71 9.21 0.57
N GLY A 8 0.56 8.91 -0.03
CA GLY A 8 -0.45 8.01 0.51
C GLY A 8 0.09 6.61 0.87
N PRO A 9 0.84 5.94 -0.02
CA PRO A 9 1.47 4.64 0.26
C PRO A 9 2.35 4.64 1.52
N GLU A 10 3.17 5.68 1.72
CA GLU A 10 4.09 5.80 2.85
C GLU A 10 3.34 6.02 4.17
N ILE A 11 2.29 6.85 4.15
CA ILE A 11 1.45 7.09 5.32
C ILE A 11 0.74 5.81 5.74
N ALA A 12 0.20 5.05 4.77
CA ALA A 12 -0.47 3.78 5.04
C ALA A 12 0.48 2.77 5.71
N LEU A 13 1.72 2.66 5.23
CA LEU A 13 2.75 1.82 5.84
C LEU A 13 3.06 2.21 7.29
N LYS A 14 3.26 3.51 7.54
CA LYS A 14 3.53 4.02 8.90
C LYS A 14 2.34 3.80 9.84
N ALA A 15 1.12 3.92 9.34
CA ALA A 15 -0.07 3.63 10.13
C ALA A 15 -0.12 2.15 10.53
N VAL A 16 0.07 1.24 9.58
CA VAL A 16 -0.01 -0.21 9.82
C VAL A 16 1.16 -0.72 10.69
N ALA A 17 2.29 -0.02 10.69
CA ALA A 17 3.41 -0.29 11.58
C ALA A 17 3.08 -0.02 13.07
N ASN A 18 2.06 0.80 13.36
CA ASN A 18 1.63 1.06 14.73
C ASN A 18 0.72 -0.07 15.23
N PRO A 19 1.11 -0.83 16.28
CA PRO A 19 0.32 -1.94 16.80
C PRO A 19 -1.10 -1.55 17.22
N ARG A 20 -1.30 -0.30 17.68
CA ARG A 20 -2.61 0.21 18.10
C ARG A 20 -3.65 0.20 16.98
N ILE A 21 -3.22 0.27 15.71
CA ILE A 21 -4.14 0.20 14.57
C ILE A 21 -4.80 -1.18 14.50
N HIS A 22 -4.05 -2.24 14.77
CA HIS A 22 -4.56 -3.62 14.77
C HIS A 22 -5.48 -3.92 15.98
N GLU A 23 -5.45 -3.08 17.01
CA GLU A 23 -6.37 -3.16 18.16
C GLU A 23 -7.75 -2.55 17.85
N VAL A 24 -7.82 -1.57 16.93
CA VAL A 24 -9.06 -0.82 16.62
C VAL A 24 -9.68 -1.24 15.29
N CYS A 25 -8.91 -1.81 14.37
CA CYS A 25 -9.41 -2.28 13.09
C CYS A 25 -8.58 -3.44 12.52
N ARG A 26 -9.09 -4.01 11.43
CA ARG A 26 -8.41 -5.02 10.60
C ARG A 26 -7.97 -4.35 9.30
N PRO A 27 -6.74 -3.82 9.21
CA PRO A 27 -6.34 -3.01 8.08
C PRO A 27 -6.18 -3.87 6.82
N LEU A 28 -6.85 -3.45 5.74
CA LEU A 28 -6.68 -3.96 4.37
C LEU A 28 -6.47 -2.76 3.46
N LEU A 29 -5.42 -2.79 2.64
CA LEU A 29 -5.19 -1.76 1.64
C LEU A 29 -5.64 -2.26 0.27
N ILE A 30 -6.34 -1.40 -0.48
CA ILE A 30 -6.68 -1.64 -1.88
C ILE A 30 -5.77 -0.75 -2.72
N GLY A 31 -5.09 -1.35 -3.70
CA GLY A 31 -4.11 -0.66 -4.56
C GLY A 31 -3.16 -1.64 -5.24
N ASP A 32 -1.95 -1.18 -5.53
CA ASP A 32 -0.92 -1.98 -6.19
C ASP A 32 0.16 -2.39 -5.17
N ALA A 33 0.43 -3.70 -5.06
CA ALA A 33 1.39 -4.21 -4.10
C ALA A 33 2.84 -3.78 -4.41
N GLY A 34 3.17 -3.60 -5.69
CA GLY A 34 4.50 -3.15 -6.12
C GLY A 34 4.76 -1.67 -5.80
N VAL A 35 3.73 -0.83 -5.84
CA VAL A 35 3.80 0.56 -5.34
C VAL A 35 4.07 0.55 -3.84
N MET A 36 3.38 -0.30 -3.10
CA MET A 36 3.57 -0.42 -1.65
C MET A 36 4.97 -0.94 -1.28
N GLU A 37 5.54 -1.88 -2.03
CA GLU A 37 6.92 -2.33 -1.84
C GLU A 37 7.94 -1.21 -2.13
N THR A 38 7.69 -0.43 -3.18
CA THR A 38 8.49 0.75 -3.51
C THR A 38 8.43 1.78 -2.35
N ALA A 39 7.22 2.06 -1.86
CA ALA A 39 6.98 2.95 -0.72
C ALA A 39 7.62 2.45 0.59
N ARG A 40 7.66 1.13 0.80
CA ARG A 40 8.29 0.51 1.98
C ARG A 40 9.78 0.84 2.06
N GLY A 41 10.47 0.91 0.92
CA GLY A 41 11.86 1.34 0.83
C GLY A 41 12.08 2.77 1.35
N PHE A 42 11.16 3.70 1.06
CA PHE A 42 11.24 5.09 1.50
C PHE A 42 10.77 5.31 2.95
N ALA A 43 9.72 4.60 3.35
CA ALA A 43 9.10 4.78 4.65
C ALA A 43 9.95 4.23 5.82
N ALA A 44 10.97 3.41 5.53
CA ALA A 44 11.79 2.69 6.51
C ALA A 44 10.95 1.96 7.58
N ALA A 45 9.74 1.52 7.21
CA ALA A 45 8.82 0.83 8.08
C ALA A 45 9.07 -0.68 8.02
N ASP A 46 9.18 -1.32 9.19
CA ASP A 46 9.28 -2.79 9.31
C ASP A 46 7.90 -3.44 9.19
N VAL A 47 7.30 -3.33 8.00
CA VAL A 47 6.00 -3.91 7.66
C VAL A 47 6.16 -4.77 6.42
N ARG A 48 5.74 -6.03 6.48
CA ARG A 48 5.73 -6.92 5.30
C ARG A 48 4.52 -6.60 4.44
N ILE A 49 4.69 -6.50 3.12
CA ILE A 49 3.55 -6.43 2.20
C ILE A 49 3.13 -7.86 1.85
N ARG A 50 1.82 -8.12 1.93
CA ARG A 50 1.22 -9.38 1.49
C ARG A 50 0.16 -9.10 0.43
N PRO A 51 0.45 -9.33 -0.86
CA PRO A 51 -0.57 -9.26 -1.89
C PRO A 51 -1.60 -10.38 -1.70
N VAL A 52 -2.87 -10.04 -1.85
CA VAL A 52 -4.01 -10.96 -1.83
C VAL A 52 -4.91 -10.67 -3.03
N ALA A 53 -5.51 -11.72 -3.60
CA ALA A 53 -6.45 -11.60 -4.72
C ALA A 53 -7.91 -11.43 -4.26
N ASP A 54 -8.19 -11.71 -2.99
CA ASP A 54 -9.52 -11.61 -2.39
C ASP A 54 -9.43 -11.18 -0.92
N VAL A 55 -10.45 -10.48 -0.43
CA VAL A 55 -10.55 -10.00 0.95
C VAL A 55 -10.54 -11.16 1.95
N GLY A 56 -11.17 -12.30 1.61
CA GLY A 56 -11.21 -13.48 2.45
C GLY A 56 -9.84 -14.16 2.64
N ALA A 57 -8.87 -13.86 1.78
CA ALA A 57 -7.51 -14.35 1.92
C ALA A 57 -6.65 -13.49 2.87
N ALA A 58 -7.13 -12.32 3.32
CA ALA A 58 -6.42 -11.44 4.24
C ALA A 58 -6.25 -12.08 5.63
N ARG A 59 -5.12 -11.82 6.28
CA ARG A 59 -4.76 -12.41 7.58
C ARG A 59 -4.76 -11.41 8.73
N PHE A 60 -4.69 -10.11 8.44
CA PHE A 60 -4.74 -9.03 9.42
C PHE A 60 -3.72 -9.21 10.55
N GLN A 61 -2.49 -9.56 10.16
CA GLN A 61 -1.41 -9.83 11.11
C GLN A 61 -0.62 -8.56 11.41
N THR A 62 -0.38 -8.27 12.69
CA THR A 62 0.48 -7.16 13.11
C THR A 62 1.86 -7.26 12.43
N GLY A 63 2.35 -6.13 11.91
CA GLY A 63 3.60 -6.09 11.14
C GLY A 63 3.48 -6.60 9.70
N THR A 64 2.28 -6.93 9.24
CA THR A 64 1.99 -7.27 7.84
C THR A 64 0.82 -6.45 7.33
N LEU A 65 0.96 -5.87 6.14
CA LEU A 65 -0.11 -5.19 5.42
C LEU A 65 -0.64 -6.11 4.32
N ASP A 66 -1.88 -6.56 4.46
CA ASP A 66 -2.59 -7.22 3.37
C ASP A 66 -2.99 -6.16 2.32
N VAL A 67 -2.59 -6.39 1.07
CA VAL A 67 -2.90 -5.53 -0.08
C VAL A 67 -3.76 -6.31 -1.05
N LEU A 68 -5.01 -5.90 -1.25
CA LEU A 68 -5.83 -6.37 -2.36
C LEU A 68 -5.22 -5.78 -3.63
N ASP A 69 -4.45 -6.62 -4.33
CA ASP A 69 -3.56 -6.20 -5.41
C ASP A 69 -4.32 -6.08 -6.73
N LEU A 70 -4.46 -4.84 -7.20
CA LEU A 70 -5.17 -4.52 -8.44
C LEU A 70 -4.29 -4.61 -9.69
N GLN A 71 -2.96 -4.66 -9.52
CA GLN A 71 -1.99 -4.74 -10.62
C GLN A 71 -2.20 -3.68 -11.72
N ASN A 72 -2.67 -2.50 -11.33
CA ASN A 72 -3.13 -1.45 -12.25
C ASN A 72 -2.11 -0.31 -12.40
N VAL A 73 -0.91 -0.44 -11.83
CA VAL A 73 0.14 0.60 -11.92
C VAL A 73 1.37 0.05 -12.64
N ASP A 74 1.75 0.71 -13.75
CA ASP A 74 3.05 0.42 -14.40
C ASP A 74 4.19 1.16 -13.67
N LEU A 75 4.83 0.44 -12.76
CA LEU A 75 5.97 0.90 -11.97
C LEU A 75 7.15 1.42 -12.81
N LYS A 76 7.31 1.00 -14.07
CA LYS A 76 8.40 1.49 -14.93
C LYS A 76 8.17 2.92 -15.39
N THR A 77 6.90 3.33 -15.45
CA THR A 77 6.49 4.67 -15.88
C THR A 77 6.16 5.58 -14.70
N LEU A 78 6.01 5.01 -13.50
CA LEU A 78 5.66 5.75 -12.29
C LEU A 78 6.80 6.69 -11.87
N ARG A 79 6.55 8.00 -11.97
CA ARG A 79 7.44 9.05 -11.46
C ARG A 79 6.84 9.64 -10.19
N LEU A 80 7.49 9.38 -9.06
CA LEU A 80 7.10 9.90 -7.75
C LEU A 80 7.06 11.44 -7.76
N GLY A 81 6.00 12.03 -7.21
CA GLY A 81 5.81 13.48 -7.13
C GLY A 81 5.48 14.20 -8.44
N GLN A 82 5.23 13.46 -9.53
CA GLN A 82 4.85 14.04 -10.82
C GLN A 82 3.41 13.62 -11.18
N ILE A 83 2.52 14.60 -11.36
CA ILE A 83 1.12 14.36 -11.74
C ILE A 83 1.12 13.61 -13.08
N SER A 84 0.52 12.42 -13.12
CA SER A 84 0.30 11.65 -14.34
C SER A 84 -1.16 11.21 -14.43
N ALA A 85 -1.69 11.07 -15.64
CA ALA A 85 -3.07 10.59 -15.83
C ALA A 85 -3.28 9.19 -15.22
N ALA A 86 -2.26 8.33 -15.26
CA ALA A 86 -2.29 7.00 -14.63
C ALA A 86 -2.34 7.04 -13.09
N ALA A 87 -1.76 8.08 -12.48
CA ALA A 87 -1.88 8.33 -11.04
C ALA A 87 -3.30 8.76 -10.63
N GLY A 88 -4.03 9.45 -11.52
CA GLY A 88 -5.42 9.85 -11.32
C GLY A 88 -6.41 8.68 -11.39
N ASP A 89 -6.21 7.71 -12.29
CA ASP A 89 -7.08 6.53 -12.44
C ASP A 89 -6.92 5.50 -11.29
N ALA A 90 -5.83 5.58 -10.53
CA ALA A 90 -5.53 4.70 -9.40
C ALA A 90 -5.96 5.26 -8.03
N ALA A 91 -6.45 6.51 -7.98
CA ALA A 91 -6.93 7.19 -6.76
C ALA A 91 -8.39 6.86 -6.44
#